data_AF-A0A6G7GML5-F1
#
_entry.id   AF-A0A6G7GML5-F1
#
_cell.length_a   1.000
_cell.length_b   1.000
_cell.length_c   1.000
_cell.angle_alpha   90.00
_cell.angle_beta   90.00
_cell.angle_gamma   90.00
#
_symmetry.space_group_name_H-M   'P 1'
#
loop_
_entity.id
_entity.type
_entity.pdbx_description
1 polymer ?
#
loop_
_entity_poly.entity_id
_entity_poly.type
_entity_poly.pdbx_seq_one_letter_code
_entity_poly.pdbx_strand_id
1 'polypeptide(L)'
;MIQFADVYPSKEIVVSLIRHLSWTHFIALIPLKEPLQREFYTEMCRVDRWSVHTLRKKIDSMLYERTAIFRKPEELAKHELAELRSNDKI
;
A
#
# COMPACT_ATOMS: atom_id res chain seq x y z
N MET A 1 -15.11 -14.17 -10.63
CA MET A 1 -14.89 -14.79 -9.30
C MET A 1 -13.55 -15.54 -9.20
N ILE A 2 -13.00 -16.07 -10.29
CA ILE A 2 -11.72 -16.80 -10.29
C ILE A 2 -10.57 -15.93 -9.74
N GLN A 3 -10.39 -14.73 -10.27
CA GLN A 3 -9.33 -13.80 -9.84
C GLN A 3 -9.39 -13.42 -8.35
N PHE A 4 -10.58 -13.42 -7.74
CA PHE A 4 -10.68 -13.12 -6.31
C PHE A 4 -10.11 -14.24 -5.45
N ALA A 5 -10.38 -15.51 -5.82
CA ALA A 5 -9.87 -16.67 -5.10
C ALA A 5 -8.34 -16.80 -5.25
N ASP A 6 -7.81 -16.43 -6.42
CA ASP A 6 -6.35 -16.40 -6.64
C ASP A 6 -5.67 -15.31 -5.80
N VAL A 7 -6.31 -14.14 -5.69
CA VAL A 7 -5.77 -12.98 -4.98
C VAL A 7 -5.93 -13.08 -3.46
N TYR A 8 -7.03 -13.67 -2.98
CA TYR A 8 -7.35 -13.83 -1.57
C TYR A 8 -7.61 -15.32 -1.24
N PRO A 9 -6.57 -16.17 -1.18
CA PRO A 9 -6.73 -17.61 -0.92
C PRO A 9 -7.15 -17.90 0.53
N SER A 10 -6.75 -17.04 1.47
CA SER A 10 -7.02 -17.21 2.91
C SER A 10 -8.43 -16.72 3.27
N LYS A 11 -9.34 -17.66 3.50
CA LYS A 11 -10.74 -17.38 3.86
C LYS A 11 -10.88 -16.53 5.13
N GLU A 12 -10.04 -16.77 6.13
CA GLU A 12 -10.07 -16.03 7.41
C GLU A 12 -9.85 -14.53 7.22
N ILE A 13 -8.89 -14.18 6.36
CA ILE A 13 -8.57 -12.79 6.01
C ILE A 13 -9.78 -12.15 5.32
N VAL A 14 -10.38 -12.84 4.35
CA VAL A 14 -11.56 -12.34 3.61
C VAL A 14 -12.75 -12.08 4.54
N VAL A 15 -13.02 -12.99 5.48
CA VAL A 15 -14.13 -12.86 6.44
C VAL A 15 -13.95 -11.62 7.32
N SER A 16 -12.71 -11.34 7.73
CA SER A 16 -12.40 -10.11 8.49
C SER A 16 -12.58 -8.85 7.62
N LEU A 17 -12.04 -8.86 6.41
CA LEU A 17 -12.06 -7.70 5.50
C LEU A 17 -13.47 -7.34 5.01
N ILE A 18 -14.35 -8.32 4.80
CA ILE A 18 -15.74 -8.07 4.36
C ILE A 18 -16.53 -7.19 5.33
N ARG A 19 -16.17 -7.17 6.62
CA ARG A 19 -16.80 -6.28 7.61
C ARG A 19 -16.44 -4.81 7.43
N HIS A 20 -15.34 -4.55 6.71
CA HIS A 20 -14.77 -3.22 6.53
C HIS A 20 -14.84 -2.73 5.08
N LEU A 21 -14.83 -3.66 4.11
CA LEU A 21 -14.74 -3.40 2.69
C LEU A 21 -15.96 -3.96 1.97
N SER A 22 -16.63 -3.11 1.18
CA SER A 22 -17.66 -3.56 0.23
C SER A 22 -17.03 -4.31 -0.96
N TRP A 23 -17.84 -5.09 -1.68
CA TRP A 23 -17.42 -5.79 -2.91
C TRP A 23 -16.72 -4.88 -3.94
N THR A 24 -17.18 -3.64 -4.06
CA THR A 24 -16.61 -2.63 -4.95
C THR A 24 -15.18 -2.21 -4.58
N HIS A 25 -14.77 -2.33 -3.31
CA HIS A 25 -13.37 -2.15 -2.94
C HIS A 25 -12.52 -3.31 -3.43
N PHE A 26 -12.98 -4.55 -3.26
CA PHE A 26 -12.27 -5.73 -3.76
C PHE A 26 -12.07 -5.67 -5.27
N ILE A 27 -13.09 -5.25 -6.03
CA ILE A 27 -12.94 -5.03 -7.48
C ILE A 27 -11.83 -4.01 -7.80
N ALA A 28 -11.63 -2.98 -6.98
CA ALA A 28 -10.56 -2.00 -7.17
C ALA A 28 -9.18 -2.53 -6.76
N LEU A 29 -9.11 -3.49 -5.83
CA LEU A 29 -7.86 -4.05 -5.29
C LEU A 29 -7.36 -5.27 -6.08
N ILE A 30 -8.25 -6.08 -6.66
CA ILE A 30 -7.89 -7.29 -7.44
C ILE A 30 -6.91 -6.98 -8.60
N PRO A 31 -7.08 -5.89 -9.38
CA PRO A 31 -6.19 -5.59 -10.51
C PRO A 31 -4.77 -5.21 -10.10
N LEU A 32 -4.55 -4.84 -8.83
CA LEU A 32 -3.21 -4.52 -8.33
C LEU A 32 -2.37 -5.79 -8.34
N LYS A 33 -1.27 -5.82 -9.10
CA LYS A 33 -0.44 -7.02 -9.30
C LYS A 33 0.43 -7.31 -8.08
N GLU A 34 1.00 -6.25 -7.51
CA GLU A 34 1.91 -6.33 -6.37
C GLU A 34 1.15 -6.65 -5.08
N PRO A 35 1.44 -7.79 -4.40
CA PRO A 35 0.76 -8.16 -3.16
C PRO A 35 0.91 -7.10 -2.06
N LEU A 36 2.11 -6.52 -1.91
CA LEU A 36 2.39 -5.48 -0.92
C LEU A 36 1.58 -4.20 -1.16
N GLN A 37 1.43 -3.79 -2.41
CA GLN A 37 0.62 -2.64 -2.77
C GLN A 37 -0.85 -2.89 -2.42
N ARG A 38 -1.35 -4.10 -2.71
CA ARG A 38 -2.72 -4.50 -2.39
C ARG A 38 -2.97 -4.52 -0.88
N GLU A 39 -2.07 -5.09 -0.11
CA GLU A 39 -2.17 -5.10 1.35
C GLU A 39 -2.14 -3.69 1.93
N PHE A 40 -1.23 -2.84 1.46
CA PHE A 40 -1.16 -1.43 1.88
C PHE A 40 -2.48 -0.71 1.69
N TYR A 41 -3.05 -0.75 0.48
CA TYR A 41 -4.32 -0.09 0.21
C TYR A 41 -5.49 -0.71 0.98
N THR A 42 -5.46 -2.03 1.23
CA THR A 42 -6.45 -2.73 2.04
C THR A 42 -6.43 -2.25 3.49
N GLU A 43 -5.24 -2.15 4.10
CA GLU A 43 -5.08 -1.65 5.47
C GLU A 43 -5.50 -0.19 5.58
N MET A 44 -5.11 0.66 4.63
CA MET A 44 -5.52 2.07 4.60
C MET A 44 -7.04 2.22 4.50
N CYS A 45 -7.70 1.41 3.65
CA CYS A 45 -9.16 1.37 3.59
C CYS A 45 -9.80 0.95 4.93
N ARG A 46 -9.20 0.00 5.66
CA ARG A 46 -9.69 -0.44 6.97
C ARG A 46 -9.56 0.64 8.04
N VAL A 47 -8.39 1.29 8.11
CA VAL A 47 -8.06 2.29 9.15
C VAL A 47 -8.78 3.61 8.89
N ASP A 48 -8.65 4.16 7.68
CA ASP A 48 -9.16 5.50 7.35
C ASP A 48 -10.59 5.47 6.80
N ARG A 49 -11.21 4.28 6.71
CA ARG A 49 -12.56 4.06 6.20
C ARG A 49 -12.80 4.72 4.83
N TRP A 50 -11.83 4.59 3.93
CA TRP A 50 -11.93 5.18 2.60
C TRP A 50 -13.13 4.62 1.85
N SER A 51 -13.83 5.50 1.14
CA SER A 51 -14.77 5.10 0.11
C SER A 51 -14.03 4.52 -1.11
N VAL A 52 -14.72 3.77 -1.96
CA VAL A 52 -14.16 3.25 -3.21
C VAL A 52 -13.62 4.38 -4.11
N HIS A 53 -14.30 5.52 -4.12
CA HIS A 53 -13.87 6.69 -4.87
C HIS A 53 -12.55 7.25 -4.35
N THR A 54 -12.42 7.34 -3.03
CA THR A 54 -11.18 7.75 -2.37
C THR A 54 -10.06 6.76 -2.66
N LEU A 55 -10.33 5.45 -2.54
CA LEU A 55 -9.36 4.39 -2.85
C LEU A 55 -8.82 4.54 -4.27
N ARG A 56 -9.70 4.66 -5.27
CA ARG A 56 -9.29 4.84 -6.68
C ARG A 56 -8.42 6.07 -6.86
N LYS A 57 -8.83 7.22 -6.32
CA LYS A 57 -8.02 8.44 -6.35
C LYS A 57 -6.63 8.25 -5.72
N LYS A 58 -6.53 7.50 -4.61
CA LYS A 58 -5.25 7.24 -3.94
C LYS A 58 -4.36 6.27 -4.72
N ILE A 59 -4.96 5.30 -5.41
CA ILE A 59 -4.26 4.43 -6.37
C ILE A 59 -3.73 5.26 -7.54
N ASP A 60 -4.59 6.09 -8.16
CA ASP A 60 -4.23 6.94 -9.29
C ASP A 60 -3.13 7.95 -8.93
N SER A 61 -3.14 8.46 -7.69
CA SER A 61 -2.09 9.37 -7.18
C SER A 61 -0.77 8.68 -6.82
N MET A 62 -0.68 7.36 -7.03
CA MET A 62 0.47 6.52 -6.67
C MET A 62 0.88 6.66 -5.20
N LEU A 63 -0.10 6.72 -4.29
CA LEU A 63 0.16 6.93 -2.87
C LEU A 63 1.16 5.90 -2.32
N TYR A 64 1.00 4.62 -2.66
CA TYR A 64 1.89 3.57 -2.20
C TYR A 64 3.35 3.84 -2.57
N GLU A 65 3.62 4.20 -3.83
CA GLU A 65 4.98 4.52 -4.30
C GLU A 65 5.56 5.72 -3.55
N ARG A 66 4.74 6.76 -3.35
CA ARG A 66 5.13 7.96 -2.61
C ARG A 66 5.42 7.66 -1.14
N THR A 67 4.63 6.79 -0.51
CA THR A 67 4.84 6.35 0.87
C THR A 67 6.00 5.38 1.00
N ALA A 68 6.28 4.55 0.00
CA ALA A 68 7.46 3.69 -0.03
C ALA A 68 8.75 4.50 -0.15
N ILE A 69 8.75 5.56 -0.98
CA ILE A 69 9.81 6.58 -1.00
C ILE A 69 9.95 7.24 0.38
N PHE A 70 8.83 7.60 1.01
CA PHE A 70 8.77 8.17 2.37
C PHE A 70 8.99 7.20 3.53
N ARG A 71 9.08 5.88 3.30
CA ARG A 71 9.52 4.88 4.29
C ARG A 71 11.00 4.53 4.15
N LYS A 72 11.64 4.93 3.05
CA LYS A 72 13.10 4.91 2.89
C LYS A 72 13.85 6.21 3.27
N PRO A 73 13.29 7.25 3.91
CA PRO A 73 14.04 8.46 4.22
C PRO A 73 15.01 8.22 5.36
N GLU A 74 14.84 7.18 6.20
CA GLU A 74 15.88 6.83 7.18
C GLU A 74 17.13 6.27 6.50
N GLU A 75 16.98 5.38 5.51
CA GLU A 75 18.11 4.87 4.72
C GLU A 75 18.71 5.96 3.83
N LEU A 76 17.87 6.83 3.24
CA LEU A 76 18.32 7.99 2.48
C LEU A 76 19.05 9.01 3.38
N ALA A 77 18.53 9.31 4.57
CA ALA A 77 19.15 10.21 5.54
C ALA A 77 20.45 9.62 6.10
N LYS A 78 20.54 8.30 6.32
CA LYS A 78 21.81 7.64 6.66
C LYS A 78 22.85 7.78 5.55
N HIS A 79 22.43 7.64 4.30
CA HIS A 79 23.31 7.80 3.14
C HIS A 79 23.79 9.26 3.00
N GLU A 80 22.89 10.24 3.11
CA GLU A 80 23.23 11.67 3.10
C GLU A 80 24.13 12.07 4.28
N LEU A 81 23.88 11.56 5.49
CA LEU A 81 24.77 11.76 6.65
C LEU A 81 26.16 11.14 6.44
N ALA A 82 26.25 10.00 5.76
CA ALA A 82 27.53 9.35 5.45
C ALA A 82 28.31 10.14 4.38
N GLU A 83 27.63 10.69 3.38
CA GLU A 83 28.23 11.56 2.37
C GLU A 83 28.70 12.90 2.97
N LEU A 84 27.93 13.51 3.86
CA LEU A 84 28.33 14.74 4.56
C LEU A 84 29.55 14.52 5.46
N ARG A 85 29.61 13.40 6.21
CA ARG A 85 30.78 13.04 7.04
C ARG A 85 32.04 12.74 6.24
N SER A 86 31.89 12.36 4.97
CA SER A 86 33.01 12.09 4.07
C SER A 86 33.56 13.38 3.45
N ASN A 87 32.70 14.37 3.22
CA ASN A 87 33.07 15.69 2.71
C ASN A 87 33.67 16.63 3.76
N ASP A 88 33.45 16.38 5.06
CA ASP A 88 34.00 17.18 6.17
C ASP A 88 35.43 16.74 6.59
N LYS A 89 36.11 15.95 5.74
CA LYS A 89 37.47 15.41 5.96
C LYS A 89 38.53 16.01 5.01
N ILE A 90 38.33 17.24 4.56
CA ILE A 90 39.33 18.02 3.80
C ILE A 90 39.83 19.18 4.66
#